data_AF-T0ZBP0-F1
#
_entry.id   AF-T0ZBP0-F1
#
_cell.length_a   1.000
_cell.length_b   1.000
_cell.length_c   1.000
_cell.angle_alpha   90.00
_cell.angle_beta   90.00
_cell.angle_gamma   90.00
#
_symmetry.space_group_name_H-M   'P 1'
#
loop_
_entity.id
_entity.type
_entity.pdbx_description
1 polymer ?
#
loop_
_entity_poly.entity_id
_entity_poly.type
_entity_poly.pdbx_seq_one_letter_code
_entity_poly.pdbx_strand_id
1 'polypeptide(L)'
;DEIRIPLGLLVAFSGVSGSGKSTVLEEILYKALCRHLGTGRDTPGRHDFIDGIDQVDRVLFIDQSPIGRTPRSNPATYTGLMTPIRELFAGLPEAKARGFGPGRFSFNVAEGRCEACDGDGLIRYEMHFLPDVYVACEECHGLRFNAETLEVRFKGRSIADVLAMTVDEALAFFSNHRRIAARLELLSAVGLGYIHLGQSATTLSGGEAQRIKIAFELAKIPTGRTLYLLDEPTT
;
A
#
# COMPACT_ATOMS: atom_id res chain seq x y z
N ASP A 1 16.27 -28.31 17.64
CA ASP A 1 16.34 -28.95 16.31
C ASP A 1 16.96 -28.00 15.30
N GLU A 2 17.78 -28.53 14.40
CA GLU A 2 18.38 -27.79 13.29
C GLU A 2 17.38 -27.69 12.13
N ILE A 3 17.24 -26.49 11.55
CA ILE A 3 16.38 -26.25 10.38
C ILE A 3 17.26 -25.71 9.25
N ARG A 4 17.17 -26.32 8.06
CA ARG A 4 17.88 -25.87 6.86
C ARG A 4 16.90 -25.26 5.87
N ILE A 5 17.16 -24.01 5.49
CA ILE A 5 16.31 -23.25 4.55
C ILE A 5 17.12 -23.01 3.27
N PRO A 6 16.79 -23.66 2.14
CA PRO A 6 17.47 -23.39 0.89
C PRO A 6 17.09 -22.01 0.34
N LEU A 7 18.08 -21.20 -0.03
CA LEU A 7 17.86 -19.91 -0.66
C LEU A 7 17.57 -20.06 -2.16
N GLY A 8 16.87 -19.07 -2.74
CA GLY A 8 16.51 -19.06 -4.16
C GLY A 8 15.39 -20.02 -4.56
N LEU A 9 14.74 -20.67 -3.58
CA LEU A 9 13.60 -21.56 -3.78
C LEU A 9 12.35 -21.02 -3.08
N LEU A 10 11.18 -21.43 -3.54
CA LEU A 10 9.93 -21.28 -2.80
C LEU A 10 9.90 -22.36 -1.69
N VAL A 11 10.01 -21.91 -0.43
CA VAL A 11 10.01 -22.79 0.75
C VAL A 11 8.71 -22.62 1.52
N ALA A 12 8.06 -23.73 1.85
CA ALA A 12 6.84 -23.75 2.64
C ALA A 12 7.10 -24.37 4.02
N PHE A 13 6.77 -23.63 5.08
CA PHE A 13 6.74 -24.14 6.45
C PHE A 13 5.33 -24.63 6.75
N SER A 14 5.17 -25.93 6.99
CA SER A 14 3.87 -26.54 7.28
C SER A 14 3.83 -27.14 8.69
N GLY A 15 2.62 -27.37 9.19
CA GLY A 15 2.38 -27.91 10.53
C GLY A 15 1.05 -27.43 11.10
N VAL A 16 0.55 -28.11 12.13
CA VAL A 16 -0.71 -27.74 12.81
C VAL A 16 -0.62 -26.36 13.48
N SER A 17 -1.76 -25.76 13.82
CA SER A 17 -1.76 -24.53 14.63
C SER A 17 -1.05 -24.77 15.96
N GLY A 18 -0.23 -23.80 16.40
CA GLY A 18 0.61 -23.92 17.59
C GLY A 18 1.90 -24.75 17.42
N SER A 19 2.20 -25.27 16.23
CA SER A 19 3.45 -26.03 15.98
C SER A 19 4.73 -25.18 15.98
N GLY A 20 4.64 -23.87 16.23
CA GLY A 20 5.79 -22.96 16.30
C GLY A 20 6.25 -22.34 14.97
N LYS A 21 5.47 -22.44 13.89
CA LYS A 21 5.82 -21.86 12.57
C LYS A 21 6.16 -20.36 12.65
N SER A 22 5.25 -19.56 13.23
CA SER A 22 5.44 -18.11 13.40
C SER A 22 6.60 -17.82 14.35
N THR A 23 6.82 -18.64 15.39
CA THR A 23 8.00 -18.51 16.25
C THR A 23 9.30 -18.65 15.46
N VAL A 24 9.39 -19.64 14.57
CA VAL A 24 10.59 -19.83 13.75
C VAL A 24 10.76 -18.72 12.73
N LEU A 25 9.71 -18.39 11.97
CA LEU A 25 9.78 -17.46 10.85
C LEU A 25 9.88 -15.99 11.31
N GLU A 26 9.01 -15.56 12.21
CA GLU A 26 8.88 -14.16 12.63
C GLU A 26 9.75 -13.85 13.86
N GLU A 27 9.58 -14.62 14.93
CA GLU A 27 10.24 -14.31 16.21
C GLU A 27 11.75 -14.60 16.19
N ILE A 28 12.19 -15.60 15.44
CA ILE A 28 13.60 -15.98 15.34
C ILE A 28 14.22 -15.46 14.04
N LEU A 29 13.84 -16.02 12.89
CA LEU A 29 14.54 -15.80 11.62
C LEU A 29 14.46 -14.34 11.16
N TYR A 30 13.24 -13.78 11.08
CA TYR A 30 13.04 -12.40 10.64
C TYR A 30 13.75 -11.39 11.54
N LYS A 31 13.55 -11.48 12.87
CA LYS A 31 14.19 -10.57 13.83
C LYS A 31 15.72 -10.71 13.82
N ALA A 32 16.26 -11.92 13.69
CA ALA A 32 17.71 -12.13 13.61
C ALA A 32 18.30 -11.52 12.34
N LEU A 33 17.67 -11.72 11.18
CA LEU A 33 18.08 -11.09 9.92
C LEU A 33 17.99 -9.57 9.98
N CYS A 34 16.90 -9.02 10.52
CA CYS A 34 16.76 -7.57 10.70
C CYS A 34 17.85 -6.98 11.60
N ARG A 35 18.23 -7.69 12.66
CA ARG A 35 19.32 -7.27 13.55
C ARG A 35 20.67 -7.32 12.86
N HIS A 36 20.95 -8.38 12.10
CA HIS A 36 22.19 -8.53 11.34
C HIS A 36 22.33 -7.46 10.24
N LEU A 37 21.24 -7.18 9.52
CA LEU A 37 21.18 -6.16 8.47
C LEU A 37 21.09 -4.72 8.98
N GLY A 38 20.95 -4.52 10.30
CA GLY A 38 20.80 -3.21 10.92
C GLY A 38 19.47 -2.52 10.62
N THR A 39 18.45 -3.26 10.16
CA THR A 39 17.12 -2.74 9.80
C THR A 39 16.09 -2.82 10.93
N GLY A 40 16.37 -3.59 11.99
CA GLY A 40 15.49 -3.74 13.16
C GLY A 40 16.26 -3.77 14.47
N ARG A 41 15.53 -3.49 15.58
CA ARG A 41 16.10 -3.45 16.94
C ARG A 41 15.55 -4.53 17.86
N ASP A 42 14.57 -5.30 17.40
CA ASP A 42 13.95 -6.33 18.21
C ASP A 42 14.96 -7.42 18.58
N THR A 43 14.77 -7.98 19.78
CA THR A 43 15.59 -9.11 20.23
C THR A 43 15.02 -10.39 19.60
N PRO A 44 15.81 -11.14 18.81
CA PRO A 44 15.34 -12.40 18.25
C PRO A 44 15.04 -13.41 19.37
N GLY A 45 14.09 -14.30 19.13
CA GLY A 45 13.81 -15.43 20.00
C GLY A 45 15.05 -16.31 20.23
N ARG A 46 15.02 -17.12 21.29
CA ARG A 46 16.16 -17.97 21.69
C ARG A 46 16.54 -18.94 20.54
N HIS A 47 17.79 -18.85 20.10
CA HIS A 47 18.44 -19.74 19.13
C HIS A 47 19.94 -19.77 19.39
N ASP A 48 20.65 -20.78 18.89
CA ASP A 48 22.10 -20.92 19.10
C ASP A 48 22.89 -20.03 18.13
N PHE A 49 22.73 -20.26 16.82
CA PHE A 49 23.31 -19.44 15.74
C PHE A 49 22.53 -19.64 14.43
N ILE A 50 22.74 -18.75 13.46
CA ILE A 50 22.20 -18.86 12.10
C ILE A 50 23.38 -18.86 11.13
N ASP A 51 23.66 -20.02 10.53
CA ASP A 51 24.67 -20.14 9.49
C ASP A 51 24.19 -19.55 8.16
N GLY A 52 25.09 -18.88 7.43
CA GLY A 52 24.78 -18.32 6.11
C GLY A 52 23.95 -17.03 6.13
N ILE A 53 23.86 -16.34 7.29
CA ILE A 53 23.11 -15.10 7.44
C ILE A 53 23.57 -14.00 6.46
N ASP A 54 24.87 -13.96 6.12
CA ASP A 54 25.47 -13.03 5.15
C ASP A 54 25.04 -13.28 3.69
N GLN A 55 24.33 -14.38 3.41
CA GLN A 55 23.82 -14.68 2.07
C GLN A 55 22.52 -13.92 1.73
N VAL A 56 21.91 -13.27 2.73
CA VAL A 56 20.70 -12.46 2.60
C VAL A 56 21.09 -10.99 2.79
N ASP A 57 20.81 -10.13 1.82
CA ASP A 57 21.10 -8.68 1.93
C ASP A 57 19.87 -7.84 2.31
N ARG A 58 18.69 -8.46 2.23
CA ARG A 58 17.42 -7.83 2.55
C ARG A 58 16.43 -8.90 3.03
N VAL A 59 15.70 -8.61 4.09
CA VAL A 59 14.58 -9.45 4.54
C VAL A 59 13.30 -8.62 4.58
N LEU A 60 12.18 -9.21 4.19
CA LEU A 60 10.86 -8.61 4.24
C LEU A 60 9.89 -9.61 4.83
N PHE A 61 9.14 -9.18 5.85
CA PHE A 61 8.01 -9.92 6.40
C PHE A 61 6.72 -9.30 5.88
N ILE A 62 5.90 -10.11 5.20
CA ILE A 62 4.65 -9.69 4.58
C ILE A 62 3.50 -10.44 5.24
N ASP A 63 2.83 -9.72 6.13
CA ASP A 63 1.69 -10.17 6.92
C ASP A 63 0.38 -9.50 6.48
N GLN A 64 -0.71 -9.89 7.13
CA GLN A 64 -2.05 -9.36 6.89
C GLN A 64 -2.37 -8.09 7.68
N SER A 65 -1.38 -7.48 8.37
CA SER A 65 -1.62 -6.22 9.06
C SER A 65 -2.06 -5.11 8.08
N PRO A 66 -2.90 -4.14 8.51
CA PRO A 66 -3.40 -3.09 7.63
C PRO A 66 -2.26 -2.27 6.99
N ILE A 67 -2.41 -1.90 5.72
CA ILE A 67 -1.46 -1.00 5.02
C ILE A 67 -1.44 0.42 5.59
N GLY A 68 -2.45 0.77 6.39
CA GLY A 68 -2.53 2.03 7.12
C GLY A 68 -3.72 2.01 8.08
N ARG A 69 -3.68 2.88 9.08
CA ARG A 69 -4.69 2.96 10.15
C ARG A 69 -5.65 4.14 10.00
N THR A 70 -5.51 4.91 8.93
CA THR A 70 -6.30 6.12 8.68
C THR A 70 -6.95 6.08 7.30
N PRO A 71 -8.07 6.80 7.10
CA PRO A 71 -8.72 6.90 5.79
C PRO A 71 -7.85 7.51 4.67
N ARG A 72 -6.78 8.24 5.02
CA ARG A 72 -5.81 8.79 4.05
C ARG A 72 -4.97 7.71 3.39
N SER A 73 -4.80 6.58 4.05
CA SER A 73 -4.08 5.44 3.51
C SER A 73 -5.01 4.70 2.56
N ASN A 74 -4.54 4.41 1.35
CA ASN A 74 -5.28 3.70 0.32
C ASN A 74 -4.30 3.00 -0.64
N PRO A 75 -4.77 2.11 -1.52
CA PRO A 75 -3.90 1.42 -2.48
C PRO A 75 -3.02 2.37 -3.31
N ALA A 76 -3.56 3.50 -3.76
CA ALA A 76 -2.81 4.44 -4.60
C ALA A 76 -1.71 5.19 -3.84
N THR A 77 -1.93 5.56 -2.57
CA THR A 77 -0.90 6.19 -1.75
C THR A 77 0.17 5.19 -1.33
N TYR A 78 -0.23 3.99 -0.92
CA TYR A 78 0.69 2.96 -0.45
C TYR A 78 1.64 2.48 -1.56
N THR A 79 1.12 2.24 -2.76
CA THR A 79 1.92 1.76 -3.91
C THR A 79 2.72 2.86 -4.61
N GLY A 80 2.56 4.12 -4.18
CA GLY A 80 3.19 5.28 -4.80
C GLY A 80 2.60 5.66 -6.16
N LEU A 81 1.43 5.14 -6.54
CA LEU A 81 0.69 5.51 -7.76
C LEU A 81 0.29 6.99 -7.75
N MET A 82 0.04 7.58 -6.58
CA MET A 82 -0.38 8.98 -6.49
C MET A 82 0.63 9.97 -7.07
N THR A 83 1.93 9.71 -6.98
CA THR A 83 2.94 10.65 -7.51
C THR A 83 2.84 10.82 -9.03
N PRO A 84 2.98 9.77 -9.86
CA PRO A 84 2.86 9.91 -11.30
C PRO A 84 1.46 10.36 -11.75
N ILE A 85 0.38 10.03 -11.00
CA ILE A 85 -0.97 10.53 -11.29
C ILE A 85 -1.03 12.05 -11.08
N ARG A 86 -0.53 12.57 -9.96
CA ARG A 86 -0.52 14.02 -9.68
C ARG A 86 0.36 14.79 -10.66
N GLU A 87 1.52 14.23 -11.02
CA GLU A 87 2.40 14.79 -12.06
C GLU A 87 1.67 14.91 -13.41
N LEU A 88 0.89 13.88 -13.78
CA LEU A 88 0.08 13.90 -15.00
C LEU A 88 -0.98 15.01 -14.96
N PHE A 89 -1.75 15.12 -13.87
CA PHE A 89 -2.80 16.14 -13.74
C PHE A 89 -2.23 17.57 -13.73
N ALA A 90 -1.12 17.81 -13.02
CA ALA A 90 -0.41 19.09 -13.04
C ALA A 90 0.17 19.43 -14.42
N GLY A 91 0.42 18.41 -15.25
CA GLY A 91 0.92 18.57 -16.62
C GLY A 91 -0.13 19.07 -17.62
N LEU A 92 -1.42 19.01 -17.29
CA LEU A 92 -2.52 19.35 -18.19
C LEU A 92 -2.57 20.86 -18.51
N PRO A 93 -3.01 21.25 -19.72
CA PRO A 93 -3.09 22.67 -20.11
C PRO A 93 -3.91 23.52 -19.13
N GLU A 94 -5.04 23.00 -18.66
CA GLU A 94 -5.92 23.68 -17.71
C GLU A 94 -5.26 23.88 -16.35
N ALA A 95 -4.58 22.87 -15.82
CA ALA A 95 -3.82 22.97 -14.58
C ALA A 95 -2.69 24.01 -14.70
N LYS A 96 -1.94 23.97 -15.82
CA LYS A 96 -0.86 24.92 -16.09
C LYS A 96 -1.35 26.36 -16.20
N ALA A 97 -2.47 26.60 -16.89
CA ALA A 97 -3.06 27.92 -17.03
C ALA A 97 -3.46 28.53 -15.68
N ARG A 98 -3.85 27.69 -14.71
CA ARG A 98 -4.20 28.09 -13.34
C ARG A 98 -3.02 28.08 -12.36
N GLY A 99 -1.81 27.71 -12.81
CA GLY A 99 -0.63 27.60 -11.95
C GLY A 99 -0.66 26.43 -10.96
N PHE A 100 -1.47 25.39 -11.22
CA PHE A 100 -1.59 24.24 -10.31
C PHE A 100 -0.41 23.29 -10.45
N GLY A 101 0.34 23.12 -9.35
CA GLY A 101 1.38 22.11 -9.22
C GLY A 101 0.84 20.74 -8.77
N PRO A 102 1.71 19.72 -8.65
CA PRO A 102 1.32 18.39 -8.14
C PRO A 102 0.78 18.39 -6.70
N GLY A 103 1.08 19.42 -5.91
CA GLY A 103 0.56 19.61 -4.55
C GLY A 103 -0.97 19.79 -4.55
N ARG A 104 -1.51 20.58 -5.48
CA ARG A 104 -2.95 20.78 -5.68
C ARG A 104 -3.73 19.46 -5.80
N PHE A 105 -3.12 18.46 -6.42
CA PHE A 105 -3.73 17.15 -6.65
C PHE A 105 -3.46 16.13 -5.52
N SER A 106 -2.96 16.58 -4.37
CA SER A 106 -2.76 15.76 -3.18
C SER A 106 -3.77 16.14 -2.11
N PHE A 107 -4.63 15.19 -1.71
CA PHE A 107 -5.55 15.39 -0.59
C PHE A 107 -4.83 15.49 0.77
N ASN A 108 -3.52 15.21 0.83
CA ASN A 108 -2.72 15.32 2.06
C ASN A 108 -2.16 16.74 2.30
N VAL A 109 -2.37 17.70 1.40
CA VAL A 109 -1.87 19.08 1.53
C VAL A 109 -2.99 20.09 1.30
N ALA A 110 -2.93 21.24 1.99
CA ALA A 110 -3.99 22.24 2.00
C ALA A 110 -4.29 22.89 0.64
N GLU A 111 -3.40 22.78 -0.34
CA GLU A 111 -3.54 23.48 -1.63
C GLU A 111 -4.86 23.17 -2.36
N GLY A 112 -5.21 21.89 -2.51
CA GLY A 112 -6.39 21.47 -3.31
C GLY A 112 -7.33 20.49 -2.62
N ARG A 113 -7.01 20.08 -1.38
CA ARG A 113 -7.89 19.22 -0.59
C ARG A 113 -9.16 19.96 -0.18
N CYS A 114 -10.15 19.20 0.28
CA CYS A 114 -11.29 19.75 1.00
C CYS A 114 -10.88 20.11 2.43
N GLU A 115 -11.03 21.38 2.82
CA GLU A 115 -10.63 21.85 4.15
C GLU A 115 -11.57 21.38 5.26
N ALA A 116 -12.89 21.22 5.01
CA ALA A 116 -13.82 20.76 6.03
C ALA A 116 -13.53 19.35 6.57
N CYS A 117 -12.88 18.50 5.77
CA CYS A 117 -12.49 17.15 6.19
C CYS A 117 -10.97 16.92 6.17
N ASP A 118 -10.17 17.99 6.05
CA ASP A 118 -8.71 17.90 5.93
C ASP A 118 -8.21 16.93 4.83
N GLY A 119 -9.03 16.69 3.80
CA GLY A 119 -8.78 15.75 2.70
C GLY A 119 -9.09 14.28 3.00
N ASP A 120 -9.67 13.94 4.16
CA ASP A 120 -10.06 12.56 4.49
C ASP A 120 -11.26 12.09 3.65
N GLY A 121 -12.14 13.04 3.29
CA GLY A 121 -13.45 12.76 2.68
C GLY A 121 -14.48 12.23 3.67
N LEU A 122 -14.08 12.03 4.93
CA LEU A 122 -14.90 11.53 6.02
C LEU A 122 -14.76 12.48 7.21
N ILE A 123 -15.83 12.64 7.98
CA ILE A 123 -15.83 13.29 9.29
C ILE A 123 -15.95 12.20 10.35
N ARG A 124 -15.03 12.22 11.31
CA ARG A 124 -15.00 11.27 12.44
C ARG A 124 -15.78 11.86 13.61
N TYR A 125 -16.83 11.17 14.04
CA TYR A 125 -17.58 11.48 15.24
C TYR A 125 -17.13 10.53 16.36
N GLU A 126 -16.49 11.11 17.37
CA GLU A 126 -16.08 10.39 18.56
C GLU A 126 -17.31 10.09 19.43
N MET A 127 -17.47 8.81 19.78
CA MET A 127 -18.58 8.33 20.58
C MET A 127 -18.04 7.80 21.91
N HIS A 128 -18.64 8.23 23.03
CA HIS A 128 -18.10 7.90 24.36
C HIS A 128 -18.11 6.40 24.72
N PHE A 129 -19.02 5.62 24.14
CA PHE A 129 -19.25 4.20 24.50
C PHE A 129 -19.35 3.27 23.30
N LEU A 130 -19.28 3.81 22.08
CA LEU A 130 -19.39 3.07 20.84
C LEU A 130 -18.14 3.32 19.98
N PRO A 131 -17.83 2.45 19.03
CA PRO A 131 -16.79 2.74 18.05
C PRO A 131 -17.07 4.06 17.32
N ASP A 132 -16.00 4.80 17.00
CA ASP A 132 -16.08 6.02 16.20
C ASP A 132 -16.88 5.80 14.92
N VAL A 133 -17.76 6.74 14.60
CA VAL A 133 -18.55 6.71 13.38
C VAL A 133 -17.92 7.64 12.35
N TYR A 134 -17.79 7.15 11.13
CA TYR A 134 -17.29 7.93 10.00
C TYR A 134 -18.45 8.22 9.05
N VAL A 135 -18.69 9.50 8.80
CA VAL A 135 -19.73 9.97 7.86
C VAL A 135 -19.05 10.66 6.69
N ALA A 136 -19.61 10.51 5.48
CA ALA A 136 -19.12 11.25 4.32
C ALA A 136 -19.13 12.76 4.59
N CYS A 137 -18.05 13.45 4.24
CA CYS A 137 -17.99 14.91 4.35
C CYS A 137 -19.10 15.55 3.53
N GLU A 138 -19.89 16.43 4.14
CA GLU A 138 -21.02 17.09 3.49
C GLU A 138 -20.60 18.11 2.43
N GLU A 139 -19.37 18.65 2.51
CA GLU A 139 -18.89 19.67 1.58
C GLU A 139 -18.33 19.07 0.29
N CYS A 140 -17.49 18.03 0.39
CA CYS A 140 -16.90 17.38 -0.79
C CYS A 140 -17.59 16.06 -1.15
N HIS A 141 -18.59 15.62 -0.40
CA HIS A 141 -19.29 14.34 -0.60
C HIS A 141 -18.34 13.14 -0.72
N GLY A 142 -17.27 13.12 0.07
CA GLY A 142 -16.25 12.06 0.02
C GLY A 142 -15.19 12.19 -1.07
N LEU A 143 -15.26 13.21 -1.94
CA LEU A 143 -14.32 13.38 -3.06
C LEU A 143 -12.92 13.85 -2.65
N ARG A 144 -12.72 14.28 -1.39
CA ARG A 144 -11.44 14.71 -0.78
C ARG A 144 -10.81 16.00 -1.30
N PHE A 145 -11.33 16.58 -2.38
CA PHE A 145 -10.80 17.78 -3.02
C PHE A 145 -11.85 18.90 -3.05
N ASN A 146 -11.37 20.13 -3.17
CA ASN A 146 -12.24 21.29 -3.44
C ASN A 146 -12.71 21.32 -4.90
N ALA A 147 -13.78 22.06 -5.17
CA ALA A 147 -14.42 22.12 -6.48
C ALA A 147 -13.46 22.55 -7.61
N GLU A 148 -12.65 23.58 -7.37
CA GLU A 148 -11.67 24.09 -8.34
C GLU A 148 -10.66 23.04 -8.80
N THR A 149 -10.26 22.14 -7.90
CA THR A 149 -9.33 21.03 -8.23
C THR A 149 -10.02 19.96 -9.07
N LEU A 150 -11.31 19.74 -8.86
CA LEU A 150 -12.12 18.74 -9.57
C LEU A 150 -12.52 19.17 -10.99
N GLU A 151 -12.38 20.45 -11.33
CA GLU A 151 -12.59 20.95 -12.69
C GLU A 151 -11.54 20.44 -13.67
N VAL A 152 -10.30 20.23 -13.20
CA VAL A 152 -9.22 19.72 -14.06
C VAL A 152 -9.46 18.25 -14.38
N ARG A 153 -9.66 17.95 -15.66
CA ARG A 153 -10.03 16.61 -16.13
C ARG A 153 -9.02 16.02 -17.12
N PHE A 154 -8.57 14.80 -16.85
CA PHE A 154 -7.85 13.98 -17.82
C PHE A 154 -8.84 13.01 -18.47
N LYS A 155 -8.96 13.02 -19.81
CA LYS A 155 -9.93 12.19 -20.56
C LYS A 155 -11.37 12.25 -19.97
N GLY A 156 -11.80 13.45 -19.56
CA GLY A 156 -13.11 13.70 -18.97
C GLY A 156 -13.25 13.34 -17.48
N ARG A 157 -12.21 12.80 -16.84
CA ARG A 157 -12.22 12.35 -15.44
C ARG A 157 -11.37 13.26 -14.55
N SER A 158 -11.93 13.71 -13.44
CA SER A 158 -11.20 14.41 -12.39
C SER A 158 -10.29 13.46 -11.62
N ILE A 159 -9.45 13.99 -10.73
CA ILE A 159 -8.61 13.13 -9.89
C ILE A 159 -9.42 12.30 -8.89
N ALA A 160 -10.55 12.81 -8.41
CA ALA A 160 -11.45 12.03 -7.55
C ALA A 160 -12.11 10.89 -8.34
N ASP A 161 -12.50 11.13 -9.60
CA ASP A 161 -13.01 10.08 -10.47
C ASP A 161 -11.97 8.97 -10.69
N VAL A 162 -10.68 9.35 -10.85
CA VAL A 162 -9.58 8.37 -10.97
C VAL A 162 -9.41 7.56 -9.69
N LEU A 163 -9.48 8.20 -8.52
CA LEU A 163 -9.42 7.48 -7.23
C LEU A 163 -10.62 6.55 -7.03
N ALA A 164 -11.76 6.84 -7.67
CA ALA A 164 -12.94 6.00 -7.66
C ALA A 164 -12.91 4.88 -8.71
N MET A 165 -11.88 4.78 -9.56
CA MET A 165 -11.74 3.65 -10.48
C MET A 165 -11.26 2.40 -9.73
N THR A 166 -11.73 1.24 -10.19
CA THR A 166 -11.09 -0.02 -9.85
C THR A 166 -9.68 -0.10 -10.45
N VAL A 167 -8.84 -1.01 -9.94
CA VAL A 167 -7.49 -1.23 -10.49
C VAL A 167 -7.55 -1.57 -11.99
N ASP A 168 -8.48 -2.43 -12.41
CA ASP A 168 -8.59 -2.84 -13.82
C ASP A 168 -9.11 -1.71 -14.73
N GLU A 169 -10.08 -0.92 -14.25
CA GLU A 169 -10.54 0.28 -14.95
C GLU A 169 -9.40 1.29 -15.13
N ALA A 170 -8.66 1.55 -14.06
CA ALA A 170 -7.51 2.44 -14.09
C ALA A 170 -6.41 1.91 -15.01
N LEU A 171 -6.18 0.59 -15.04
CA LEU A 171 -5.19 -0.03 -15.91
C LEU A 171 -5.52 0.21 -17.38
N ALA A 172 -6.78 -0.02 -17.78
CA ALA A 172 -7.25 0.31 -19.12
C ALA A 172 -7.13 1.81 -19.42
N PHE A 173 -7.54 2.66 -18.47
CA PHE A 173 -7.54 4.12 -18.60
C PHE A 173 -6.13 4.72 -18.77
N PHE A 174 -5.14 4.15 -18.07
CA PHE A 174 -3.73 4.57 -18.09
C PHE A 174 -2.81 3.70 -18.97
N SER A 175 -3.37 2.90 -19.88
CA SER A 175 -2.61 2.01 -20.79
C SER A 175 -1.43 2.68 -21.51
N ASN A 176 -1.53 3.97 -21.87
CA ASN A 176 -0.46 4.73 -22.53
C ASN A 176 0.56 5.37 -21.56
N HIS A 177 0.41 5.16 -20.25
CA HIS A 177 1.27 5.73 -19.21
C HIS A 177 2.03 4.62 -18.48
N ARG A 178 3.13 4.14 -19.09
CA ARG A 178 3.89 2.96 -18.61
C ARG A 178 4.22 2.97 -17.11
N ARG A 179 4.61 4.12 -16.54
CA ARG A 179 4.96 4.23 -15.11
C ARG A 179 3.77 3.97 -14.17
N ILE A 180 2.56 4.31 -14.62
CA ILE A 180 1.31 4.08 -13.89
C ILE A 180 0.83 2.64 -14.18
N ALA A 181 0.75 2.27 -15.47
CA ALA A 181 0.29 0.95 -15.91
C ALA A 181 1.08 -0.20 -15.26
N ALA A 182 2.43 -0.13 -15.22
CA ALA A 182 3.25 -1.19 -14.63
C ALA A 182 2.93 -1.49 -13.16
N ARG A 183 2.51 -0.49 -12.36
CA ARG A 183 2.08 -0.69 -10.97
C ARG A 183 0.67 -1.28 -10.89
N LEU A 184 -0.22 -0.84 -11.78
CA LEU A 184 -1.59 -1.35 -11.86
C LEU A 184 -1.61 -2.80 -12.35
N GLU A 185 -0.74 -3.17 -13.29
CA GLU A 185 -0.54 -4.55 -13.74
C GLU A 185 -0.16 -5.48 -12.59
N LEU A 186 0.75 -5.05 -11.71
CA LEU A 186 1.12 -5.83 -10.52
C LEU A 186 -0.04 -6.01 -9.55
N LEU A 187 -0.81 -4.94 -9.29
CA LEU A 187 -2.01 -5.03 -8.44
C LEU A 187 -3.07 -5.98 -9.04
N SER A 188 -3.30 -5.89 -10.35
CA SER A 188 -4.22 -6.78 -11.05
C SER A 188 -3.72 -8.23 -11.03
N ALA A 189 -2.42 -8.45 -11.26
CA ALA A 189 -1.80 -9.78 -11.27
C ALA A 189 -1.86 -10.51 -9.92
N VAL A 190 -1.85 -9.76 -8.80
CA VAL A 190 -2.09 -10.36 -7.47
C VAL A 190 -3.58 -10.54 -7.16
N GLY A 191 -4.49 -10.27 -8.10
CA GLY A 191 -5.93 -10.48 -7.94
C GLY A 191 -6.69 -9.31 -7.29
N LEU A 192 -6.12 -8.10 -7.30
CA LEU A 192 -6.76 -6.90 -6.74
C LEU A 192 -7.42 -6.02 -7.82
N GLY A 193 -7.75 -6.59 -8.98
CA GLY A 193 -8.39 -5.85 -10.09
C GLY A 193 -9.66 -5.09 -9.70
N TYR A 194 -10.39 -5.60 -8.71
CA TYR A 194 -11.70 -5.10 -8.27
C TYR A 194 -11.67 -3.99 -7.21
N ILE A 195 -10.55 -3.78 -6.51
CA ILE A 195 -10.49 -2.74 -5.45
C ILE A 195 -10.35 -1.36 -6.07
N HIS A 196 -10.85 -0.34 -5.38
CA HIS A 196 -10.75 1.04 -5.87
C HIS A 196 -9.40 1.66 -5.46
N LEU A 197 -8.81 2.48 -6.33
CA LEU A 197 -7.52 3.12 -6.07
C LEU A 197 -7.50 3.96 -4.78
N GLY A 198 -8.59 4.66 -4.50
CA GLY A 198 -8.79 5.51 -3.34
C GLY A 198 -9.48 4.84 -2.15
N GLN A 199 -9.76 3.53 -2.22
CA GLN A 199 -10.43 2.76 -1.16
C GLN A 199 -9.68 2.92 0.17
N SER A 200 -10.41 3.26 1.23
CA SER A 200 -9.82 3.44 2.56
C SER A 200 -9.11 2.18 3.01
N ALA A 201 -7.88 2.30 3.51
CA ALA A 201 -7.14 1.17 4.07
C ALA A 201 -7.86 0.50 5.24
N THR A 202 -8.70 1.26 5.96
CA THR A 202 -9.48 0.74 7.09
C THR A 202 -10.63 -0.19 6.67
N THR A 203 -10.99 -0.23 5.38
CA THR A 203 -12.05 -1.09 4.86
C THR A 203 -11.50 -2.28 4.06
N LEU A 204 -10.18 -2.42 3.95
CA LEU A 204 -9.54 -3.55 3.28
C LEU A 204 -9.50 -4.77 4.20
N SER A 205 -9.64 -5.95 3.63
CA SER A 205 -9.39 -7.21 4.34
C SER A 205 -7.89 -7.41 4.61
N GLY A 206 -7.56 -8.30 5.54
CA GLY A 206 -6.17 -8.68 5.81
C GLY A 206 -5.46 -9.22 4.57
N GLY A 207 -6.12 -10.11 3.82
CA GLY A 207 -5.59 -10.66 2.56
C GLY A 207 -5.42 -9.59 1.47
N GLU A 208 -6.33 -8.60 1.37
CA GLU A 208 -6.15 -7.47 0.45
C GLU A 208 -4.95 -6.62 0.82
N ALA A 209 -4.82 -6.26 2.10
CA ALA A 209 -3.67 -5.51 2.61
C ALA A 209 -2.35 -6.24 2.32
N GLN A 210 -2.31 -7.55 2.56
CA GLN A 210 -1.15 -8.38 2.27
C GLN A 210 -0.80 -8.38 0.78
N ARG A 211 -1.78 -8.60 -0.10
CA ARG A 211 -1.55 -8.61 -1.56
C ARG A 211 -1.08 -7.24 -2.08
N ILE A 212 -1.54 -6.13 -1.50
CA ILE A 212 -1.02 -4.79 -1.82
C ILE A 212 0.46 -4.66 -1.45
N LYS A 213 0.86 -5.16 -0.27
CA LYS A 213 2.28 -5.18 0.14
C LYS A 213 3.13 -6.01 -0.82
N ILE A 214 2.65 -7.18 -1.25
CA ILE A 214 3.31 -8.02 -2.24
C ILE A 214 3.51 -7.25 -3.55
N ALA A 215 2.44 -6.68 -4.11
CA ALA A 215 2.50 -5.91 -5.36
C ALA A 215 3.47 -4.71 -5.26
N PHE A 216 3.48 -4.02 -4.11
CA PHE A 216 4.42 -2.92 -3.86
C PHE A 216 5.87 -3.37 -3.83
N GLU A 217 6.17 -4.51 -3.20
CA GLU A 217 7.54 -5.03 -3.16
C GLU A 217 8.01 -5.60 -4.50
N LEU A 218 7.12 -6.23 -5.27
CA LEU A 218 7.42 -6.71 -6.63
C LEU A 218 7.69 -5.56 -7.61
N ALA A 219 7.22 -4.34 -7.32
CA ALA A 219 7.49 -3.16 -8.14
C ALA A 219 8.91 -2.59 -7.95
N LYS A 220 9.67 -3.05 -6.94
CA LYS A 220 11.02 -2.57 -6.65
C LYS A 220 12.07 -3.33 -7.44
N ILE A 221 13.21 -2.68 -7.69
CA ILE A 221 14.36 -3.33 -8.34
C ILE A 221 14.90 -4.42 -7.40
N PRO A 222 15.03 -5.68 -7.86
CA PRO A 222 15.62 -6.74 -7.05
C PRO A 222 17.09 -6.49 -6.77
N THR A 223 17.54 -6.71 -5.53
CA THR A 223 18.97 -6.76 -5.18
C THR A 223 19.60 -8.13 -5.50
N GLY A 224 18.75 -9.16 -5.68
CA GLY A 224 19.14 -10.53 -6.00
C GLY A 224 19.27 -11.45 -4.78
N ARG A 225 19.31 -10.91 -3.55
CA ARG A 225 19.45 -11.68 -2.29
C ARG A 225 18.41 -11.27 -1.23
N THR A 226 17.20 -10.96 -1.68
CA THR A 226 16.06 -10.66 -0.80
C THR A 226 15.37 -11.94 -0.33
N LEU A 227 15.22 -12.11 0.98
CA LEU A 227 14.36 -13.13 1.58
C LEU A 227 12.96 -12.55 1.85
N TYR A 228 11.95 -13.08 1.18
CA TYR A 228 10.54 -12.77 1.43
C TYR A 228 9.93 -13.82 2.35
N LEU A 229 9.42 -13.39 3.50
CA LEU A 229 8.70 -14.21 4.45
C LEU A 229 7.23 -13.80 4.38
N LEU A 230 6.36 -14.74 4.02
CA LEU A 230 4.92 -14.50 3.88
C LEU A 230 4.17 -15.31 4.93
N ASP A 231 3.30 -14.65 5.69
CA ASP A 231 2.44 -15.32 6.67
C ASP A 231 1.05 -15.57 6.08
N GLU A 232 0.71 -16.84 5.87
CA GLU A 232 -0.59 -17.30 5.34
C GLU A 232 -1.13 -16.49 4.13
N PRO A 233 -0.43 -16.49 2.98
CA PRO A 233 -0.80 -15.65 1.82
C PRO A 233 -2.04 -16.13 1.04
N THR A 234 -2.64 -17.25 1.43
CA THR A 234 -3.79 -17.88 0.75
C THR A 234 -5.16 -17.52 1.34
N THR A 235 -5.18 -16.72 2.41
CA THR A 235 -6.42 -16.35 3.13
C THR A 235 -7.22 -15.26 2.41
#